data_AF-A0A7Y3K3N5-F1
#
_entry.id   AF-A0A7Y3K3N5-F1
#
_cell.length_a   1.000
_cell.length_b   1.000
_cell.length_c   1.000
_cell.angle_alpha   90.00
_cell.angle_beta   90.00
_cell.angle_gamma   90.00
#
_symmetry.space_group_name_H-M   'P 1'
#
loop_
_entity.id
_entity.type
_entity.pdbx_description
1 polymer ?
#
loop_
_entity_poly.entity_id
_entity_poly.type
_entity_poly.pdbx_seq_one_letter_code
_entity_poly.pdbx_strand_id
1 'polypeptide(L)'
;MLLRPRFKLPAGEVELVLNAIRSRAWSVEPTRHAKGLTDVDDAPFLQCAWAADLPLVTGNARHFPRLAVKHATILTPAMFVAAAAK
;
A
#
# COMPACT_ATOMS: atom_id res chain seq x y z
N MET A 1 11.84 -5.47 -1.23
CA MET A 1 11.63 -6.93 -1.33
C MET A 1 11.71 -7.57 0.05
N LEU A 2 10.81 -8.52 0.38
CA LEU A 2 10.72 -9.16 1.70
C LEU A 2 11.86 -10.16 1.98
N LEU A 3 12.52 -10.67 0.95
CA LEU A 3 13.67 -11.57 1.05
C LEU A 3 14.99 -10.88 1.46
N ARG A 4 14.95 -9.63 1.92
CA ARG A 4 16.17 -8.94 2.39
C ARG A 4 16.67 -9.61 3.69
N PRO A 5 17.98 -9.95 3.80
CA PRO A 5 18.53 -10.65 4.96
C PRO A 5 18.22 -10.00 6.32
N ARG A 6 18.13 -8.67 6.36
CA ARG A 6 17.82 -7.91 7.58
C ARG A 6 16.50 -8.29 8.26
N PHE A 7 15.55 -8.85 7.50
CA PHE A 7 14.24 -9.23 8.03
C PHE A 7 14.22 -10.64 8.65
N LYS A 8 15.25 -11.47 8.38
CA LYS A 8 15.37 -12.84 8.92
C LYS A 8 14.11 -13.71 8.73
N LEU A 9 13.38 -13.50 7.63
CA LEU A 9 12.17 -14.25 7.30
C LEU A 9 12.53 -15.55 6.55
N PRO A 10 11.88 -16.69 6.84
CA PRO A 10 12.06 -17.91 6.07
C PRO A 10 11.61 -17.71 4.62
N ALA A 11 12.48 -18.01 3.65
CA ALA A 11 12.18 -17.76 2.23
C ALA A 11 10.90 -18.49 1.76
N GLY A 12 10.69 -19.73 2.22
CA GLY A 12 9.49 -20.50 1.88
C GLY A 12 8.18 -19.85 2.36
N GLU A 13 8.19 -19.25 3.56
CA GLU A 13 7.01 -18.53 4.08
C GLU A 13 6.76 -17.23 3.32
N VAL A 14 7.83 -16.50 2.97
CA VAL A 14 7.72 -15.27 2.16
C VAL A 14 7.09 -15.57 0.82
N GLU A 15 7.55 -16.61 0.11
CA GLU A 15 6.99 -16.99 -1.19
C GLU A 15 5.54 -17.47 -1.06
N LEU A 16 5.21 -18.24 -0.02
CA LEU A 16 3.84 -18.67 0.24
C LEU A 16 2.89 -17.48 0.39
N VAL A 17 3.25 -16.49 1.21
CA VAL A 17 2.43 -15.29 1.44
C VAL A 17 2.32 -14.44 0.16
N LEU A 18 3.43 -14.21 -0.54
CA LEU A 18 3.41 -13.42 -1.78
C LEU A 18 2.56 -14.08 -2.87
N ASN A 19 2.61 -15.40 -3.00
CA ASN A 19 1.76 -16.14 -3.94
C ASN A 19 0.29 -16.07 -3.55
N ALA A 20 -0.03 -16.17 -2.25
CA ALA A 20 -1.39 -16.00 -1.78
C ALA A 20 -1.96 -14.60 -2.09
N ILE A 21 -1.16 -13.55 -1.93
CA ILE A 21 -1.52 -12.16 -2.30
C ILE A 21 -1.75 -12.07 -3.81
N ARG A 22 -0.78 -12.52 -4.63
CA ARG A 22 -0.89 -12.46 -6.10
C ARG A 22 -2.10 -13.19 -6.64
N SER A 23 -2.47 -14.32 -6.04
CA SER A 23 -3.66 -15.10 -6.46
C SER A 23 -5.00 -14.44 -6.14
N ARG A 24 -5.04 -13.44 -5.25
CA ARG A 24 -6.26 -12.77 -4.78
C ARG A 24 -6.31 -11.29 -5.14
N ALA A 25 -5.21 -10.73 -5.62
CA ALA A 25 -5.11 -9.35 -6.06
C ALA A 25 -5.48 -9.22 -7.54
N TRP A 26 -5.88 -8.02 -7.94
CA TRP A 26 -5.94 -7.64 -9.35
C TRP A 26 -4.93 -6.53 -9.64
N SER A 27 -4.48 -6.44 -10.88
CA SER A 27 -3.54 -5.39 -11.31
C SER A 27 -4.28 -4.07 -11.49
N VAL A 28 -3.68 -2.98 -11.02
CA VAL A 28 -4.18 -1.62 -11.20
C VAL A 28 -3.11 -0.82 -11.93
N GLU A 29 -3.48 -0.21 -13.05
CA GLU A 29 -2.60 0.68 -13.79
C GLU A 29 -2.74 2.13 -13.26
N PRO A 30 -1.65 2.77 -12.81
CA PRO A 30 -1.64 4.18 -12.44
C PRO A 30 -2.14 5.10 -13.56
N THR A 31 -3.10 5.99 -13.25
CA THR A 31 -3.67 6.93 -14.24
C THR A 31 -3.10 8.34 -14.17
N ARG A 32 -2.33 8.67 -13.12
CA ARG A 32 -1.78 10.00 -12.89
C ARG A 32 -0.54 9.98 -12.01
N HIS A 33 0.26 11.04 -12.07
CA HIS A 33 1.48 11.17 -11.27
C HIS A 33 1.23 11.82 -9.90
N ALA A 34 1.72 11.19 -8.83
CA ALA A 34 1.71 11.75 -7.48
C ALA A 34 2.85 12.76 -7.29
N LYS A 35 2.60 13.84 -6.54
CA LYS A 35 3.57 14.90 -6.24
C LYS A 35 3.40 15.35 -4.78
N GLY A 36 4.47 15.86 -4.18
CA GLY A 36 4.43 16.43 -2.82
C GLY A 36 4.36 15.39 -1.71
N LEU A 37 4.69 14.13 -1.99
CA LEU A 37 4.91 13.11 -0.97
C LEU A 37 6.19 13.40 -0.19
N THR A 38 6.22 13.02 1.08
CA THR A 38 7.43 13.11 1.89
C THR A 38 8.48 12.09 1.44
N ASP A 39 8.01 10.91 1.00
CA ASP A 39 8.83 9.87 0.39
C ASP A 39 8.36 9.66 -1.06
N VAL A 40 9.28 9.82 -2.02
CA VAL A 40 8.96 9.69 -3.45
C VAL A 40 8.69 8.24 -3.85
N ASP A 41 9.27 7.28 -3.14
CA ASP A 41 9.11 5.85 -3.43
C ASP A 41 7.70 5.35 -3.09
N ASP A 42 6.92 6.15 -2.35
CA ASP A 42 5.53 5.87 -2.04
C ASP A 42 4.54 6.28 -3.15
N ALA A 43 5.02 6.95 -4.20
CA ALA A 43 4.20 7.44 -5.29
C ALA A 43 3.33 6.35 -5.96
N PRO A 44 3.83 5.15 -6.29
CA PRO A 44 3.01 4.13 -6.96
C PRO A 44 1.78 3.72 -6.15
N PHE A 45 1.87 3.66 -4.82
CA PHE A 45 0.76 3.24 -3.96
C PHE A 45 -0.40 4.24 -3.98
N LEU A 46 -0.08 5.54 -3.89
CA LEU A 46 -1.10 6.58 -3.98
C LEU A 46 -1.74 6.60 -5.37
N GLN A 47 -0.95 6.39 -6.42
CA GLN A 47 -1.45 6.37 -7.80
C GLN A 47 -2.37 5.19 -8.07
N CYS A 48 -2.08 4.00 -7.53
CA CYS A 48 -2.98 2.85 -7.61
C CYS A 48 -4.27 3.07 -6.81
N ALA A 49 -4.19 3.62 -5.58
CA ALA A 49 -5.37 3.94 -4.78
C ALA A 49 -6.31 4.91 -5.51
N TRP A 50 -5.71 5.91 -6.16
CA TRP A 50 -6.38 6.87 -7.02
C TRP A 50 -7.01 6.30 -8.29
N ALA A 51 -6.38 5.32 -8.93
CA ALA A 51 -6.87 4.69 -10.15
C ALA A 51 -7.98 3.67 -9.85
N ALA A 52 -7.88 2.98 -8.70
CA ALA A 52 -8.87 2.00 -8.27
C ALA A 52 -10.04 2.62 -7.48
N ASP A 53 -9.96 3.91 -7.12
CA ASP A 53 -10.89 4.59 -6.21
C ASP A 53 -11.07 3.84 -4.88
N LEU A 54 -9.95 3.40 -4.29
CA LEU A 54 -9.91 2.63 -3.06
C LEU A 54 -9.04 3.29 -1.98
N PRO A 55 -9.30 3.02 -0.69
CA PRO A 55 -8.44 3.50 0.39
C PRO A 55 -7.01 2.91 0.29
N LEU A 56 -6.01 3.74 0.58
CA LEU A 56 -4.64 3.28 0.80
C LEU A 56 -4.43 2.92 2.27
N VAL A 57 -4.25 1.64 2.55
CA VAL A 57 -3.92 1.14 3.90
C VAL A 57 -2.40 1.10 4.05
N THR A 58 -1.83 1.85 5.01
CA THR A 58 -0.38 1.93 5.20
C THR A 58 0.03 2.23 6.64
N GLY A 59 1.14 1.64 7.08
CA GLY A 59 1.82 2.02 8.34
C GLY A 59 2.62 3.33 8.23
N ASN A 60 2.76 3.87 7.01
CA ASN A 60 3.57 5.06 6.72
C ASN A 60 2.71 6.30 6.48
N ALA A 61 1.58 6.45 7.17
CA ALA A 61 0.60 7.52 6.91
C ALA A 61 1.21 8.94 6.84
N ARG A 62 2.27 9.20 7.62
CA ARG A 62 3.01 10.47 7.61
C ARG A 62 3.64 10.83 6.25
N HIS A 63 3.89 9.86 5.36
CA HIS A 63 4.46 10.11 4.03
C HIS A 63 3.44 10.70 3.04
N PHE A 64 2.15 10.70 3.42
CA PHE A 64 1.01 11.08 2.60
C PHE A 64 0.34 12.36 3.16
N PRO A 65 0.97 13.54 3.02
CA PRO A 65 0.37 14.79 3.50
C PRO A 65 -0.93 15.11 2.73
N ARG A 66 -1.90 15.74 3.41
CA ARG A 66 -3.24 16.03 2.85
C ARG A 66 -3.21 16.66 1.45
N LEU A 67 -2.29 17.60 1.21
CA LEU A 67 -2.15 18.27 -0.08
C LEU A 67 -1.73 17.30 -1.21
N ALA A 68 -0.92 16.29 -0.91
CA ALA A 68 -0.51 15.28 -1.89
C ALA A 68 -1.61 14.25 -2.16
N VAL A 69 -2.36 13.87 -1.11
CA VAL A 69 -3.37 12.78 -1.15
C VAL A 69 -4.64 13.15 -1.92
N LYS A 70 -5.03 14.43 -1.91
CA LYS A 70 -6.26 14.93 -2.54
C LYS A 70 -7.51 14.20 -2.02
N HIS A 71 -8.16 13.38 -2.85
CA HIS A 71 -9.39 12.65 -2.50
C HIS A 71 -9.16 11.21 -2.04
N ALA A 72 -7.93 10.70 -2.04
CA ALA A 72 -7.68 9.36 -1.51
C ALA A 72 -7.91 9.31 0.00
N THR A 73 -8.46 8.21 0.48
CA THR A 73 -8.54 7.93 1.92
C THR A 73 -7.28 7.19 2.35
N ILE A 74 -6.60 7.69 3.38
CA ILE A 74 -5.44 7.01 4.00
C ILE A 74 -5.90 6.36 5.31
N LEU A 75 -5.70 5.05 5.42
CA LEU A 75 -6.02 4.28 6.63
C LEU A 75 -4.75 3.70 7.23
N THR A 76 -4.70 3.63 8.55
CA THR A 76 -3.73 2.75 9.22
C THR A 76 -4.21 1.30 9.17
N PRO A 77 -3.33 0.29 9.29
CA PRO A 77 -3.76 -1.11 9.38
C PRO A 77 -4.76 -1.36 10.50
N ALA A 78 -4.58 -0.71 11.66
CA ALA A 78 -5.50 -0.83 12.78
C ALA A 78 -6.91 -0.29 12.44
N MET A 79 -6.99 0.86 11.77
CA MET A 79 -8.26 1.42 11.31
C MET A 79 -8.96 0.49 10.31
N PHE A 80 -8.19 -0.09 9.38
CA PHE A 80 -8.74 -1.01 8.38
C PHE A 80 -9.31 -2.28 9.03
N VAL A 81 -8.56 -2.92 9.92
CA VAL A 81 -9.03 -4.13 10.62
C VAL A 81 -10.26 -3.84 11.47
N ALA A 82 -10.29 -2.71 12.19
CA ALA A 82 -11.44 -2.31 12.98
C ALA A 82 -12.70 -2.06 12.13
N ALA A 83 -12.53 -1.61 10.88
CA ALA A 83 -13.64 -1.44 9.93
C ALA A 83 -14.09 -2.76 9.29
N ALA A 84 -13.16 -3.68 9.02
CA ALA A 84 -13.42 -4.96 8.36
C ALA A 84 -13.98 -6.04 9.30
N ALA A 85 -13.88 -5.86 10.61
CA ALA A 85 -14.43 -6.77 11.62
C ALA A 85 -15.94 -6.55 11.89
N LYS A 86 -16.61 -5.73 11.07
CA LYS A 86 -18.06 -5.49 11.09
C LYS A 86 -18.70 -6.16 9.88
#